data_AF-K1SW47-F1
#
_entry.id   AF-K1SW47-F1
#
_cell.length_a   1.000
_cell.length_b   1.000
_cell.length_c   1.000
_cell.angle_alpha   90.00
_cell.angle_beta   90.00
_cell.angle_gamma   90.00
#
_symmetry.space_group_name_H-M   'P 1'
#
loop_
_entity.id
_entity.type
_entity.pdbx_description
1 polymer ?
#
loop_
_entity_poly.entity_id
_entity_poly.type
_entity_poly.pdbx_seq_one_letter_code
_entity_poly.pdbx_strand_id
1 'polypeptide(L)'
;MLYYLFRFLEQWGITGSHMWGYISFRALLALILSLVISAWFGEKFIKYLKSKQITETQRDASIDPFGVKKIGVPSMGGVIIILAILVPVLLLGRLRNIYLILMIITTVWLGFLGGMDDFIKIFKRDKEGLKGKYKIIGQIGIGLIVGLVLWSSPDVKMNENLAIDRQGQETVIKHRTEARKSLKTTIPFVKGHNLDYSSITSFCGKYKVAAGWILFVIMTIFVVTAVSNGANLNDGMDGMCAGNSAIIGVALGILAYVSSHIEFAAYLNIMYIPGSEELVVFFCAFI
;
A
#
# COMPACT_ATOMS: atom_id res chain seq x y z
N MET A 1 0.52 7.17 -17.20
CA MET A 1 0.69 7.92 -18.46
C MET A 1 -0.05 7.25 -19.61
N LEU A 2 0.10 5.93 -19.81
CA LEU A 2 -0.65 5.18 -20.82
C LEU A 2 -2.17 5.25 -20.61
N TYR A 3 -2.65 5.18 -19.36
CA TYR A 3 -4.08 5.37 -19.06
C TYR A 3 -4.63 6.68 -19.64
N TYR A 4 -3.91 7.80 -19.46
CA TYR A 4 -4.34 9.11 -19.95
C TYR A 4 -4.19 9.22 -21.47
N LEU A 5 -3.15 8.60 -22.04
CA LEU A 5 -2.95 8.55 -23.48
C LEU A 5 -4.12 7.82 -24.17
N PHE A 6 -4.45 6.60 -23.73
CA PHE A 6 -5.53 5.84 -24.37
C PHE A 6 -6.91 6.43 -24.13
N ARG A 7 -7.13 7.09 -22.99
CA ARG A 7 -8.33 7.91 -22.77
C ARG A 7 -8.42 9.11 -23.71
N PHE A 8 -7.30 9.72 -24.06
CA PHE A 8 -7.28 10.76 -25.10
C PHE A 8 -7.58 10.16 -26.47
N LEU A 9 -6.93 9.04 -26.84
CA LEU A 9 -7.15 8.35 -28.12
C LEU A 9 -8.59 7.82 -28.29
N GLU A 10 -9.28 7.52 -27.18
CA GLU A 10 -10.71 7.17 -27.17
C GLU A 10 -11.58 8.28 -27.76
N GLN A 11 -11.23 9.56 -27.52
CA GLN A 11 -11.95 10.70 -28.07
C GLN A 11 -11.86 10.77 -29.61
N TRP A 12 -10.88 10.09 -30.20
CA TRP A 12 -10.64 10.01 -31.64
C TRP A 12 -11.16 8.70 -32.25
N GLY A 13 -11.88 7.86 -31.48
CA GLY A 13 -12.51 6.64 -31.98
C GLY A 13 -11.54 5.50 -32.30
N ILE A 14 -10.31 5.52 -31.76
CA ILE A 14 -9.33 4.45 -32.00
C ILE A 14 -9.78 3.14 -31.36
N THR A 15 -9.88 2.08 -32.15
CA THR A 15 -10.28 0.75 -31.69
C THR A 15 -9.35 0.23 -30.57
N GLY A 16 -9.95 -0.31 -29.50
CA GLY A 16 -9.21 -0.86 -28.36
C GLY A 16 -8.85 0.13 -27.25
N SER A 17 -9.06 1.43 -27.45
CA SER A 17 -8.83 2.47 -26.41
C SER A 17 -9.65 2.23 -25.13
N HIS A 18 -10.91 1.80 -25.29
CA HIS A 18 -11.84 1.54 -24.20
C HIS A 18 -11.35 0.46 -23.22
N MET A 19 -10.54 -0.50 -23.69
CA MET A 19 -9.99 -1.56 -22.84
C MET A 19 -9.13 -1.00 -21.70
N TRP A 20 -8.46 0.12 -21.96
CA TRP A 20 -7.60 0.81 -20.99
C TRP A 20 -8.37 1.50 -19.87
N GLY A 21 -9.70 1.61 -19.98
CA GLY A 21 -10.58 2.07 -18.90
C GLY A 21 -10.88 1.01 -17.84
N TYR A 22 -10.81 -0.29 -18.20
CA TYR A 22 -11.18 -1.37 -17.29
C TYR A 22 -10.12 -1.64 -16.24
N ILE A 23 -10.55 -1.77 -14.98
CA ILE A 23 -9.64 -2.03 -13.88
C ILE A 23 -8.92 -3.38 -14.02
N SER A 24 -9.65 -4.42 -14.42
CA SER A 24 -9.12 -5.79 -14.58
C SER A 24 -8.01 -5.84 -15.63
N PHE A 25 -8.21 -5.20 -16.78
CA PHE A 25 -7.22 -5.12 -17.84
C PHE A 25 -5.94 -4.41 -17.36
N ARG A 26 -6.08 -3.22 -16.75
CA ARG A 26 -4.93 -2.46 -16.23
C ARG A 26 -4.21 -3.19 -15.11
N ALA A 27 -4.94 -3.86 -14.22
CA ALA A 27 -4.35 -4.61 -13.10
C ALA A 27 -3.55 -5.82 -13.61
N LEU A 28 -4.11 -6.60 -14.53
CA LEU A 28 -3.40 -7.72 -15.16
C LEU A 28 -2.15 -7.25 -15.92
N LEU A 29 -2.27 -6.15 -16.67
CA LEU A 29 -1.13 -5.59 -17.40
C LEU A 29 -0.06 -5.05 -16.44
N ALA A 30 -0.45 -4.50 -15.28
CA ALA A 30 0.49 -4.02 -14.27
C ALA A 30 1.30 -5.17 -13.65
N LEU A 31 0.64 -6.30 -13.39
CA LEU A 31 1.29 -7.54 -12.92
C LEU A 31 2.29 -8.05 -13.96
N ILE A 32 1.86 -8.21 -15.22
CA ILE A 32 2.73 -8.71 -16.30
C ILE A 32 3.94 -7.78 -16.49
N LEU A 33 3.73 -6.46 -16.53
CA LEU A 33 4.81 -5.50 -16.67
C LEU A 33 5.76 -5.52 -15.46
N SER A 34 5.24 -5.64 -14.24
CA SER A 34 6.08 -5.72 -13.03
C SER A 34 6.98 -6.95 -13.07
N LEU A 35 6.44 -8.11 -13.42
CA LEU A 35 7.21 -9.36 -13.57
C LEU A 35 8.29 -9.23 -14.66
N VAL A 36 7.94 -8.69 -15.82
CA VAL A 36 8.89 -8.51 -16.93
C VAL A 36 10.01 -7.53 -16.54
N ILE A 37 9.66 -6.42 -15.89
CA ILE A 37 10.64 -5.44 -15.41
C ILE A 37 11.55 -6.09 -14.36
N SER A 38 10.98 -6.76 -13.37
CA SER A 38 11.74 -7.43 -12.31
C SER A 38 12.70 -8.48 -12.88
N ALA A 39 12.23 -9.34 -13.78
CA ALA A 39 13.05 -10.39 -14.39
C ALA A 39 14.18 -9.81 -15.27
N TRP A 40 13.85 -8.87 -16.17
CA TRP A 40 14.82 -8.36 -17.14
C TRP A 40 15.79 -7.33 -16.55
N PHE A 41 15.28 -6.41 -15.73
CA PHE A 41 16.09 -5.40 -15.05
C PHE A 41 16.88 -6.01 -13.90
N GLY A 42 16.30 -6.98 -13.19
CA GLY A 42 16.94 -7.65 -12.06
C GLY A 42 18.26 -8.30 -12.44
N GLU A 43 18.32 -9.09 -13.52
CA GLU A 43 19.57 -9.73 -13.95
C GLU A 43 20.66 -8.69 -14.28
N LYS A 44 20.31 -7.64 -15.02
CA LYS A 44 21.26 -6.57 -15.38
C LYS A 44 21.75 -5.80 -14.16
N PHE A 45 20.84 -5.48 -13.24
CA PHE A 45 21.16 -4.74 -12.02
C PHE A 45 22.02 -5.56 -11.06
N ILE A 46 21.74 -6.86 -10.91
CA ILE A 46 22.57 -7.77 -10.10
C ILE A 46 24.00 -7.85 -10.67
N LYS A 47 24.16 -7.97 -11.99
CA LYS A 47 25.48 -7.95 -12.64
C LYS A 47 26.21 -6.63 -12.41
N TYR A 48 25.49 -5.50 -12.44
CA TYR A 48 26.03 -4.18 -12.15
C TYR A 48 26.50 -4.03 -10.69
N LEU A 49 25.71 -4.48 -9.72
CA LEU A 49 26.12 -4.42 -8.30
C LEU A 49 27.32 -5.32 -8.01
N LYS A 50 27.37 -6.52 -8.62
CA LYS A 50 28.53 -7.42 -8.51
C LYS A 50 29.80 -6.79 -9.06
N SER A 51 29.73 -6.09 -10.20
CA SER A 51 30.92 -5.44 -10.78
C SER A 51 31.44 -4.27 -9.94
N LYS A 52 30.58 -3.67 -9.09
CA LYS A 52 30.95 -2.61 -8.15
C LYS A 52 31.40 -3.11 -6.76
N GLN A 53 31.46 -4.43 -6.53
CA GLN A 53 31.79 -5.05 -5.23
C GLN A 53 30.95 -4.50 -4.05
N ILE A 54 29.69 -4.16 -4.32
CA ILE A 54 28.72 -3.74 -3.29
C ILE A 54 28.17 -5.02 -2.66
N THR A 55 28.97 -5.66 -1.80
CA THR A 55 28.66 -6.94 -1.14
C THR A 55 28.57 -6.75 0.38
N GLU A 56 27.68 -7.49 1.03
CA GLU A 56 27.49 -7.38 2.49
C GLU A 56 28.75 -7.77 3.28
N THR A 57 29.04 -7.01 4.33
CA THR A 57 30.08 -7.31 5.32
C THR A 57 29.58 -8.28 6.38
N GLN A 58 30.44 -9.20 6.81
CA GLN A 58 30.15 -10.30 7.75
C GLN A 58 29.39 -9.85 9.02
N ARG A 59 28.19 -10.41 9.24
CA ARG A 59 27.51 -10.40 10.55
C ARG A 59 28.14 -11.44 11.48
N ASP A 60 28.15 -11.13 12.78
CA ASP A 60 28.71 -12.03 13.79
C ASP A 60 27.88 -13.31 13.88
N ALA A 61 28.51 -14.48 13.85
CA ALA A 61 27.83 -15.78 13.82
C ALA A 61 27.04 -16.08 15.11
N SER A 62 27.33 -15.35 16.20
CA SER A 62 26.58 -15.40 17.46
C SER A 62 25.22 -14.69 17.40
N ILE A 63 25.00 -13.80 16.43
CA ILE A 63 23.79 -12.98 16.28
C ILE A 63 22.91 -13.48 15.12
N ASP A 64 23.52 -14.01 14.04
CA ASP A 64 22.80 -14.50 12.86
C ASP A 64 23.44 -15.79 12.30
N PRO A 65 23.01 -16.98 12.77
CA PRO A 65 23.56 -18.28 12.34
C PRO A 65 23.27 -18.61 10.87
N PHE A 66 22.26 -17.97 10.28
CA PHE A 66 21.82 -18.22 8.89
C PHE A 66 22.45 -17.22 7.91
N GLY A 67 22.84 -16.02 8.37
CA GLY A 67 23.53 -14.99 7.59
C GLY A 67 24.99 -15.33 7.24
N VAL A 68 25.60 -16.32 7.89
CA VAL A 68 27.00 -16.72 7.68
C VAL A 68 27.25 -17.25 6.25
N LYS A 69 26.20 -17.74 5.57
CA LYS A 69 26.27 -18.20 4.16
C LYS A 69 25.94 -17.13 3.12
N LYS A 70 25.52 -15.92 3.51
CA LYS A 70 25.16 -14.81 2.59
C LYS A 70 26.39 -14.01 2.10
N ILE A 71 27.51 -14.69 1.86
CA ILE A 71 28.74 -14.03 1.41
C ILE A 71 28.61 -13.69 -0.08
N GLY A 72 28.75 -12.41 -0.44
CA GLY A 72 28.82 -11.98 -1.84
C GLY A 72 27.48 -11.78 -2.57
N VAL A 73 26.35 -11.84 -1.85
CA VAL A 73 25.04 -11.47 -2.41
C VAL A 73 24.95 -9.93 -2.41
N PRO A 74 24.66 -9.29 -3.55
CA PRO A 74 24.51 -7.84 -3.60
C PRO A 74 23.27 -7.41 -2.81
N SER A 75 23.48 -6.53 -1.84
CA SER A 75 22.43 -5.91 -1.03
C SER A 75 21.97 -4.61 -1.71
N MET A 76 20.69 -4.24 -1.55
CA MET A 76 19.88 -3.26 -2.36
C MET A 76 18.90 -3.84 -3.40
N GLY A 77 18.53 -5.13 -3.30
CA GLY A 77 17.50 -5.73 -4.16
C GLY A 77 16.14 -5.01 -4.12
N GLY A 78 15.83 -4.31 -3.01
CA GLY A 78 14.62 -3.51 -2.86
C GLY A 78 14.46 -2.41 -3.91
N VAL A 79 15.55 -1.90 -4.50
CA VAL A 79 15.47 -0.91 -5.59
C VAL A 79 14.82 -1.51 -6.84
N ILE A 80 15.12 -2.78 -7.15
CA ILE A 80 14.48 -3.49 -8.28
C ILE A 80 12.98 -3.61 -8.02
N ILE A 81 12.59 -4.00 -6.81
CA ILE A 81 11.18 -4.17 -6.42
C ILE A 81 10.44 -2.84 -6.53
N ILE A 82 11.00 -1.75 -5.99
CA ILE A 82 10.39 -0.42 -6.07
C ILE A 82 10.20 0.01 -7.53
N LEU A 83 11.20 -0.20 -8.40
CA LEU A 83 11.08 0.12 -9.81
C LEU A 83 10.03 -0.74 -10.53
N ALA A 84 10.01 -2.04 -10.23
CA ALA A 84 9.04 -3.00 -10.78
C ALA A 84 7.60 -2.65 -10.38
N ILE A 85 7.38 -2.05 -9.21
CA ILE A 85 6.07 -1.57 -8.77
C ILE A 85 5.74 -0.22 -9.41
N LEU A 86 6.63 0.77 -9.27
CA LEU A 86 6.32 2.16 -9.60
C LEU A 86 6.15 2.38 -11.10
N VAL A 87 6.94 1.72 -11.94
CA VAL A 87 6.84 1.93 -13.40
C VAL A 87 5.47 1.49 -13.94
N PRO A 88 4.99 0.25 -13.72
CA PRO A 88 3.64 -0.14 -14.14
C PRO A 88 2.53 0.71 -13.52
N VAL A 89 2.65 1.04 -12.23
CA VAL A 89 1.66 1.88 -11.53
C VAL A 89 1.58 3.28 -12.14
N LEU A 90 2.72 3.92 -12.43
CA LEU A 90 2.75 5.24 -13.07
C LEU A 90 2.23 5.20 -14.50
N LEU A 91 2.40 4.08 -15.21
CA LEU A 91 1.92 3.92 -16.58
C LEU A 91 0.41 3.68 -16.63
N LEU A 92 -0.12 2.77 -15.80
CA LEU A 92 -1.47 2.23 -15.90
C LEU A 92 -2.46 2.77 -14.87
N GLY A 93 -1.97 3.29 -13.75
CA GLY A 93 -2.80 3.83 -12.69
C GLY A 93 -3.34 5.24 -13.00
N ARG A 94 -4.48 5.57 -12.41
CA ARG A 94 -5.08 6.91 -12.48
C ARG A 94 -4.43 7.83 -11.44
N LEU A 95 -3.41 8.57 -11.85
CA LEU A 95 -2.63 9.48 -10.98
C LEU A 95 -3.39 10.66 -10.37
N ARG A 96 -4.70 10.80 -10.63
CA ARG A 96 -5.57 11.75 -9.93
C ARG A 96 -6.24 11.14 -8.70
N ASN A 97 -6.12 9.83 -8.53
CA ASN A 97 -6.71 9.11 -7.41
C ASN A 97 -5.84 9.26 -6.16
N ILE A 98 -6.44 9.74 -5.08
CA ILE A 98 -5.74 10.03 -3.82
C ILE A 98 -5.15 8.77 -3.18
N TYR A 99 -5.85 7.64 -3.23
CA TYR A 99 -5.38 6.38 -2.64
C TYR A 99 -4.13 5.88 -3.37
N LEU A 100 -4.12 5.95 -4.71
CA LEU A 100 -2.97 5.57 -5.50
C LEU A 100 -1.77 6.49 -5.27
N ILE A 101 -1.99 7.80 -5.18
CA ILE A 101 -0.93 8.78 -4.86
C ILE A 101 -0.31 8.47 -3.50
N LEU A 102 -1.13 8.19 -2.48
CA LEU A 102 -0.65 7.85 -1.14
C LEU A 102 0.21 6.59 -1.15
N MET A 103 -0.16 5.56 -1.93
CA MET A 103 0.65 4.36 -2.08
C MET A 103 1.99 4.67 -2.75
N ILE A 104 2.01 5.42 -3.86
CA ILE A 104 3.24 5.82 -4.55
C ILE A 104 4.18 6.58 -3.60
N ILE A 105 3.67 7.59 -2.91
CA ILE A 105 4.46 8.41 -1.97
C ILE A 105 4.99 7.53 -0.83
N THR A 106 4.16 6.66 -0.26
CA THR A 106 4.57 5.78 0.84
C THR A 106 5.65 4.80 0.40
N THR A 107 5.52 4.18 -0.78
CA THR A 107 6.52 3.28 -1.34
C THR A 107 7.84 3.99 -1.60
N VAL A 108 7.82 5.18 -2.20
CA VAL A 108 9.04 5.96 -2.44
C VAL A 108 9.69 6.39 -1.12
N TRP A 109 8.89 6.86 -0.15
CA TRP A 109 9.39 7.36 1.12
C TRP A 109 10.03 6.27 1.98
N LEU A 110 9.32 5.16 2.20
CA LEU A 110 9.84 4.03 2.96
C LEU A 110 10.97 3.32 2.21
N GLY A 111 10.88 3.25 0.89
CA GLY A 111 11.95 2.73 0.03
C GLY A 111 13.23 3.56 0.12
N PHE A 112 13.11 4.90 0.12
CA PHE A 112 14.23 5.80 0.34
C PHE A 112 14.83 5.64 1.74
N LEU A 113 13.98 5.53 2.77
CA LEU A 113 14.44 5.31 4.15
C LEU A 113 15.20 3.99 4.29
N GLY A 114 14.67 2.89 3.73
CA GLY A 114 15.34 1.60 3.69
C GLY A 114 16.64 1.63 2.88
N GLY A 115 16.61 2.28 1.70
CA GLY A 115 17.80 2.47 0.88
C GLY A 115 18.89 3.29 1.55
N MET A 116 18.53 4.30 2.35
CA MET A 116 19.49 5.04 3.19
C MET A 116 20.12 4.17 4.27
N ASP A 117 19.32 3.30 4.92
CA ASP A 117 19.80 2.35 5.92
C ASP A 117 20.83 1.38 5.30
N ASP A 118 20.50 0.78 4.16
CA ASP A 118 21.39 -0.13 3.43
C ASP A 118 22.64 0.58 2.89
N PHE A 119 22.47 1.81 2.38
CA PHE A 119 23.60 2.62 1.92
C PHE A 119 24.58 2.92 3.06
N ILE A 120 24.08 3.26 4.26
CA ILE A 120 24.93 3.50 5.44
C ILE A 120 25.68 2.23 5.83
N LYS A 121 24.99 1.08 5.90
CA LYS A 121 25.62 -0.21 6.26
C LYS A 121 26.75 -0.57 5.33
N ILE A 122 26.56 -0.39 4.03
CA ILE A 122 27.53 -0.82 3.01
C ILE A 122 28.66 0.20 2.83
N PHE A 123 28.34 1.48 2.65
CA PHE A 123 29.34 2.51 2.32
C PHE A 123 30.07 3.04 3.55
N LYS A 124 29.41 3.17 4.71
CA LYS A 124 30.05 3.64 5.95
C LYS A 124 30.59 2.50 6.81
N ARG A 125 30.38 1.24 6.41
CA ARG A 125 30.78 0.02 7.16
C ARG A 125 30.26 0.02 8.60
N ASP A 126 29.13 0.69 8.82
CA ASP A 126 28.48 0.78 10.11
C ASP A 126 27.45 -0.34 10.22
N LYS A 127 27.75 -1.36 11.04
CA LYS A 127 26.89 -2.54 11.19
C LYS A 127 25.51 -2.20 11.78
N GLU A 128 25.38 -1.09 12.51
CA GLU A 128 24.10 -0.67 13.09
C GLU A 128 23.18 0.02 12.07
N GLY A 129 23.73 0.53 10.96
CA GLY A 129 22.97 1.23 9.93
C GLY A 129 22.46 2.61 10.34
N LEU A 130 21.30 3.01 9.83
CA LEU A 130 20.67 4.27 10.21
C LEU A 130 20.21 4.18 11.67
N LYS A 131 20.64 5.14 12.52
CA LYS A 131 20.21 5.19 13.93
C LYS A 131 18.69 5.07 14.03
N GLY A 132 18.22 4.15 14.88
CA GLY A 132 16.79 3.82 15.00
C GLY A 132 15.89 5.04 15.22
N LYS A 133 16.38 6.08 15.92
CA LYS A 133 15.66 7.35 16.10
C LYS A 133 15.27 8.00 14.77
N TYR A 134 16.18 8.06 13.78
CA TYR A 134 15.89 8.67 12.48
C TYR A 134 14.97 7.80 11.63
N LYS A 135 15.06 6.47 11.74
CA LYS A 135 14.15 5.52 11.09
C LYS A 135 12.71 5.71 11.58
N ILE A 136 12.53 5.79 12.89
CA ILE A 136 11.23 6.03 13.51
C ILE A 136 10.69 7.43 13.15
N ILE A 137 11.51 8.48 13.18
CA ILE A 137 11.08 9.83 12.76
C ILE A 137 10.58 9.83 11.32
N GLY A 138 11.29 9.15 10.41
CA GLY A 138 10.86 9.04 9.02
C GLY A 138 9.56 8.27 8.85
N GLN A 139 9.36 7.18 9.60
CA GLN A 139 8.11 6.39 9.60
C GLN A 139 6.92 7.18 10.19
N ILE A 140 7.15 7.93 11.27
CA ILE A 140 6.15 8.84 11.85
C ILE A 140 5.79 9.95 10.86
N GLY A 141 6.80 10.51 10.17
CA GLY A 141 6.59 11.55 9.15
C GLY A 141 5.65 11.10 8.04
N ILE A 142 5.89 9.92 7.45
CA ILE A 142 5.00 9.41 6.40
C ILE A 142 3.63 9.03 6.95
N GLY A 143 3.55 8.44 8.14
CA GLY A 143 2.27 8.13 8.80
C GLY A 143 1.42 9.39 9.06
N LEU A 144 2.07 10.49 9.43
CA LEU A 144 1.43 11.78 9.63
C LEU A 144 0.91 12.34 8.30
N ILE A 145 1.72 12.31 7.24
CA ILE A 145 1.30 12.74 5.89
C ILE A 145 0.08 11.94 5.43
N VAL A 146 0.13 10.61 5.53
CA VAL A 146 -0.99 9.73 5.15
C VAL A 146 -2.24 10.07 5.96
N GLY A 147 -2.11 10.14 7.29
CA GLY A 147 -3.24 10.45 8.17
C GLY A 147 -3.87 11.83 7.88
N LEU A 148 -3.04 12.86 7.70
CA LEU A 148 -3.51 14.21 7.39
C LEU A 148 -4.15 14.32 6.01
N VAL A 149 -3.63 13.61 5.01
CA VAL A 149 -4.23 13.59 3.67
C VAL A 149 -5.57 12.86 3.70
N LEU A 150 -5.67 11.73 4.41
CA LEU A 150 -6.94 11.02 4.60
C LEU A 150 -7.97 11.88 5.33
N TRP A 151 -7.52 12.66 6.31
CA TRP A 151 -8.37 13.60 7.03
C TRP A 151 -8.80 14.81 6.19
N SER A 152 -7.88 15.43 5.43
CA SER A 152 -8.12 16.71 4.74
C SER A 152 -8.71 16.54 3.33
N SER A 153 -8.34 15.50 2.60
CA SER A 153 -8.72 15.33 1.19
C SER A 153 -10.24 15.20 1.03
N PRO A 154 -10.88 15.98 0.13
CA PRO A 154 -12.31 15.88 -0.13
C PRO A 154 -12.70 14.60 -0.88
N ASP A 155 -11.73 13.94 -1.53
CA ASP A 155 -11.97 12.73 -2.32
C ASP A 155 -11.99 11.47 -1.45
N VAL A 156 -11.52 11.56 -0.21
CA VAL A 156 -11.54 10.46 0.76
C VAL A 156 -12.93 10.43 1.41
N LYS A 157 -13.83 9.69 0.79
CA LYS A 157 -15.21 9.50 1.24
C LYS A 157 -15.55 8.02 1.21
N MET A 158 -16.54 7.64 2.00
CA MET A 158 -17.09 6.29 1.99
C MET A 158 -18.61 6.33 2.08
N ASN A 159 -19.25 5.30 1.54
CA ASN A 159 -20.69 5.12 1.67
C ASN A 159 -20.92 4.08 2.77
N GLU A 160 -21.65 4.50 3.80
CA GLU A 160 -21.99 3.61 4.91
C GLU A 160 -23.14 2.67 4.53
N ASN A 161 -23.09 1.47 5.09
CA ASN A 161 -24.10 0.44 4.95
C ASN A 161 -25.36 0.88 5.71
N LEU A 162 -26.47 1.05 4.99
CA LEU A 162 -27.80 1.16 5.57
C LEU A 162 -28.45 -0.22 5.47
N ALA A 163 -28.56 -0.91 6.59
CA ALA A 163 -29.42 -2.09 6.68
C ALA A 163 -30.87 -1.59 6.65
N ILE A 164 -31.57 -1.81 5.53
CA ILE A 164 -33.01 -1.57 5.47
C ILE A 164 -33.68 -2.88 5.86
N ASP A 165 -34.15 -2.95 7.10
CA ASP A 165 -34.95 -4.07 7.56
C ASP A 165 -36.38 -3.88 7.04
N ARG A 166 -36.75 -4.62 5.99
CA ARG A 166 -38.13 -4.70 5.53
C ARG A 166 -38.82 -5.78 6.35
N GLN A 167 -39.71 -5.37 7.25
CA GLN A 167 -40.58 -6.24 8.07
C GLN A 167 -40.91 -7.58 7.37
N GLY A 168 -40.14 -8.64 7.69
CA GLY A 168 -40.39 -10.01 7.22
C GLY A 168 -39.76 -10.48 5.90
N GLN A 169 -38.91 -9.70 5.22
CA GLN A 169 -38.14 -10.17 4.04
C GLN A 169 -36.71 -9.60 4.03
N GLU A 170 -35.78 -10.39 3.45
CA GLU A 170 -34.32 -10.22 3.39
C GLU A 170 -33.79 -8.81 3.70
N THR A 171 -32.86 -8.71 4.66
CA THR A 171 -32.12 -7.48 4.97
C THR A 171 -31.33 -7.03 3.74
N VAL A 172 -31.88 -6.10 2.96
CA VAL A 172 -31.18 -5.51 1.82
C VAL A 172 -30.25 -4.42 2.35
N ILE A 173 -28.96 -4.68 2.26
CA ILE A 173 -27.92 -3.72 2.60
C ILE A 173 -27.81 -2.75 1.43
N LYS A 174 -28.32 -1.52 1.62
CA LYS A 174 -28.14 -0.45 0.65
C LYS A 174 -27.06 0.49 1.13
N HIS A 175 -26.18 0.90 0.23
CA HIS A 175 -25.25 1.98 0.51
C HIS A 175 -25.99 3.31 0.50
N ARG A 176 -25.64 4.21 1.44
CA ARG A 176 -26.14 5.59 1.38
C ARG A 176 -25.74 6.22 0.05
N THR A 177 -26.64 6.96 -0.59
CA THR A 177 -26.42 7.57 -1.91
C THR A 177 -25.32 8.65 -1.89
N GLU A 178 -25.13 9.32 -0.75
CA GLU A 178 -24.10 10.36 -0.58
C GLU A 178 -22.86 9.82 0.14
N ALA A 179 -21.70 9.92 -0.53
CA ALA A 179 -20.40 9.63 0.06
C ALA A 179 -20.01 10.73 1.05
N ARG A 180 -19.68 10.38 2.30
CA ARG A 180 -19.28 11.32 3.37
C ARG A 180 -17.96 10.91 3.99
N LYS A 181 -17.29 11.88 4.62
CA LYS A 181 -16.17 11.57 5.51
C LYS A 181 -16.71 10.87 6.75
N SER A 182 -16.13 9.72 7.07
CA SER A 182 -16.50 8.97 8.26
C SER A 182 -15.26 8.66 9.09
N LEU A 183 -15.42 8.70 10.40
CA LEU A 183 -14.47 8.23 11.41
C LEU A 183 -14.72 6.75 11.71
N LYS A 184 -15.36 6.02 10.80
CA LYS A 184 -15.67 4.61 10.98
C LYS A 184 -14.66 3.75 10.25
N THR A 185 -14.22 2.69 10.90
CA THR A 185 -13.46 1.60 10.28
C THR A 185 -14.25 0.31 10.43
N THR A 186 -14.26 -0.50 9.37
CA THR A 186 -14.93 -1.80 9.41
C THR A 186 -14.14 -2.75 10.28
N ILE A 187 -14.82 -3.40 11.23
CA ILE A 187 -14.25 -4.53 11.94
C ILE A 187 -14.48 -5.76 11.07
N PRO A 188 -13.42 -6.41 10.57
CA PRO A 188 -13.59 -7.59 9.73
C PRO A 188 -14.30 -8.69 10.54
N PHE A 189 -15.12 -9.49 9.84
CA PHE A 189 -15.87 -10.63 10.39
C PHE A 189 -17.00 -10.30 11.39
N VAL A 190 -17.23 -9.02 11.73
CA VAL A 190 -18.36 -8.59 12.58
C VAL A 190 -19.34 -7.76 11.77
N LYS A 191 -20.38 -8.42 11.24
CA LYS A 191 -21.40 -7.77 10.40
C LYS A 191 -22.13 -6.66 11.17
N GLY A 192 -22.25 -5.49 10.55
CA GLY A 192 -22.97 -4.34 11.13
C GLY A 192 -22.22 -3.59 12.23
N HIS A 193 -21.00 -4.01 12.60
CA HIS A 193 -20.20 -3.34 13.61
C HIS A 193 -19.04 -2.59 12.98
N ASN A 194 -19.12 -1.26 12.98
CA ASN A 194 -18.02 -0.39 12.58
C ASN A 194 -17.46 0.29 13.82
N LEU A 195 -16.13 0.34 13.93
CA LEU A 195 -15.45 1.08 14.98
C LEU A 195 -15.50 2.57 14.64
N ASP A 196 -16.27 3.34 15.40
CA ASP A 196 -16.31 4.80 15.28
C ASP A 196 -15.30 5.44 16.25
N TYR A 197 -14.27 6.10 15.72
CA TYR A 197 -13.28 6.79 16.56
C TYR A 197 -13.91 7.85 17.47
N SER A 198 -15.03 8.45 17.09
CA SER A 198 -15.75 9.43 17.91
C SER A 198 -16.44 8.82 19.14
N SER A 199 -16.69 7.51 19.13
CA SER A 199 -17.21 6.79 20.30
C SER A 199 -16.13 6.61 21.37
N ILE A 200 -14.90 6.32 20.94
CA ILE A 200 -13.71 6.22 21.81
C ILE A 200 -13.40 7.58 22.45
N THR A 201 -13.51 8.66 21.68
CA THR A 201 -13.24 10.03 22.15
C THR A 201 -14.48 10.76 22.68
N SER A 202 -15.53 10.02 23.03
CA SER A 202 -16.78 10.57 23.56
C SER A 202 -16.59 11.38 24.85
N PHE A 203 -15.58 11.02 25.65
CA PHE A 203 -15.19 11.74 26.86
C PHE A 203 -14.77 13.21 26.60
N CYS A 204 -14.40 13.57 25.36
CA CYS A 204 -14.08 14.95 24.98
C CYS A 204 -15.32 15.85 24.77
N GLY A 205 -16.53 15.34 25.03
CA GLY A 205 -17.78 16.09 24.96
C GLY A 205 -17.99 16.73 23.58
N LYS A 206 -18.08 18.07 23.54
CA LYS A 206 -18.28 18.84 22.30
C LYS A 206 -17.17 18.67 21.26
N TYR A 207 -15.97 18.26 21.68
CA TYR A 207 -14.81 18.08 20.79
C TYR A 207 -14.60 16.64 20.33
N LYS A 208 -15.54 15.72 20.60
CA LYS A 208 -15.40 14.28 20.28
C LYS A 208 -14.99 13.99 18.83
N VAL A 209 -15.53 14.73 17.87
CA VAL A 209 -15.23 14.55 16.43
C VAL A 209 -13.80 14.99 16.11
N ALA A 210 -13.38 16.16 16.62
CA ALA A 210 -12.01 16.65 16.44
C ALA A 210 -10.99 15.71 17.09
N ALA A 211 -11.26 15.27 18.32
CA ALA A 211 -10.45 14.29 19.03
C ALA A 211 -10.41 12.94 18.29
N GLY A 212 -11.52 12.51 17.67
CA GLY A 212 -11.59 11.28 16.88
C GLY A 212 -10.69 11.33 15.65
N TRP A 213 -10.61 12.48 14.96
CA TRP A 213 -9.67 12.67 13.85
C TRP A 213 -8.21 12.67 14.29
N ILE A 214 -7.90 13.31 15.43
CA ILE A 214 -6.56 13.26 16.01
C ILE A 214 -6.18 11.81 16.32
N LEU A 215 -7.08 11.05 16.96
CA LEU A 215 -6.87 9.64 17.26
C LEU A 215 -6.68 8.80 15.99
N PHE A 216 -7.46 9.05 14.94
CA PHE A 216 -7.30 8.39 13.64
C PHE A 216 -5.91 8.60 13.04
N VAL A 217 -5.39 9.84 13.08
CA VAL A 217 -4.03 10.16 12.59
C VAL A 217 -2.97 9.46 13.43
N ILE A 218 -3.11 9.46 14.76
CA ILE A 218 -2.20 8.74 15.67
C ILE A 218 -2.19 7.25 15.36
N MET A 219 -3.37 6.64 15.17
CA MET A 219 -3.48 5.23 14.81
C MET A 219 -2.88 4.93 13.44
N THR A 220 -3.02 5.84 12.47
CA THR A 220 -2.38 5.70 11.15
C THR A 220 -0.85 5.70 11.28
N ILE A 221 -0.28 6.61 12.06
CA ILE A 221 1.16 6.66 12.37
C ILE A 221 1.61 5.34 13.01
N PHE A 222 0.87 4.86 14.00
CA PHE A 222 1.17 3.62 14.69
C PHE A 222 1.18 2.43 13.72
N VAL A 223 0.14 2.26 12.90
CA VAL A 223 0.03 1.15 11.95
C VAL A 223 1.15 1.20 10.91
N VAL A 224 1.43 2.36 10.31
CA VAL A 224 2.51 2.50 9.31
C VAL A 224 3.87 2.14 9.92
N THR A 225 4.15 2.65 11.12
CA THR A 225 5.41 2.38 11.84
C THR A 225 5.51 0.90 12.23
N ALA A 226 4.43 0.32 12.77
CA ALA A 226 4.39 -1.08 13.20
C ALA A 226 4.57 -2.04 12.02
N VAL A 227 3.84 -1.83 10.91
CA VAL A 227 3.92 -2.68 9.72
C VAL A 227 5.30 -2.56 9.05
N SER A 228 5.85 -1.35 8.94
CA SER A 228 7.18 -1.14 8.35
C SER A 228 8.28 -1.83 9.15
N ASN A 229 8.25 -1.73 10.49
CA ASN A 229 9.22 -2.43 11.33
C ASN A 229 8.97 -3.95 11.35
N GLY A 230 7.71 -4.40 11.35
CA GLY A 230 7.36 -5.81 11.26
C GLY A 230 7.88 -6.46 9.97
N ALA A 231 7.75 -5.78 8.83
CA ALA A 231 8.30 -6.24 7.56
C ALA A 231 9.84 -6.30 7.58
N ASN A 232 10.50 -5.31 8.20
CA ASN A 232 11.95 -5.29 8.34
C ASN A 232 12.47 -6.42 9.24
N LEU A 233 11.74 -6.77 10.31
CA LEU A 233 12.06 -7.90 11.20
C LEU A 233 11.87 -9.26 10.51
N ASN A 234 10.90 -9.36 9.60
CA ASN A 234 10.64 -10.58 8.83
C ASN A 234 11.70 -10.83 7.72
N ASP A 235 12.45 -9.80 7.33
CA ASP A 235 13.44 -9.86 6.24
C ASP A 235 14.82 -10.36 6.73
N GLY A 236 14.83 -11.53 7.36
CA GLY A 236 16.04 -12.19 7.85
C GLY A 236 16.51 -13.35 6.96
N MET A 237 15.59 -14.03 6.28
CA MET A 237 15.84 -15.22 5.46
C MET A 237 15.51 -14.98 3.99
N ASP A 238 16.25 -15.64 3.10
CA ASP A 238 16.08 -15.45 1.65
C ASP A 238 14.65 -15.79 1.20
N GLY A 239 13.99 -14.80 0.59
CA GLY A 239 12.63 -14.94 0.06
C GLY A 239 11.51 -14.90 1.11
N MET A 240 11.81 -14.84 2.41
CA MET A 240 10.80 -14.89 3.47
C MET A 240 9.92 -13.63 3.50
N CYS A 241 10.53 -12.44 3.40
CA CYS A 241 9.78 -11.19 3.35
C CYS A 241 8.98 -11.08 2.04
N ALA A 242 9.62 -11.32 0.90
CA ALA A 242 8.97 -11.27 -0.41
C ALA A 242 7.78 -12.23 -0.52
N GLY A 243 7.93 -13.49 -0.10
CA GLY A 243 6.85 -14.49 -0.15
C GLY A 243 5.65 -14.13 0.72
N ASN A 244 5.88 -13.73 1.97
CA ASN A 244 4.80 -13.28 2.86
C ASN A 244 4.13 -12.01 2.33
N SER A 245 4.93 -11.06 1.82
CA SER A 245 4.44 -9.83 1.20
C SER A 245 3.53 -10.11 0.00
N ALA A 246 3.88 -11.04 -0.89
CA ALA A 246 3.04 -11.38 -2.04
C ALA A 246 1.64 -11.86 -1.61
N ILE A 247 1.54 -12.73 -0.60
CA ILE A 247 0.26 -13.22 -0.07
C ILE A 247 -0.56 -12.07 0.53
N ILE A 248 0.07 -11.18 1.30
CA ILE A 248 -0.57 -9.97 1.85
C ILE A 248 -1.07 -9.07 0.71
N GLY A 249 -0.27 -8.91 -0.36
CA GLY A 249 -0.61 -8.13 -1.54
C GLY A 249 -1.87 -8.66 -2.24
N VAL A 250 -1.96 -9.98 -2.44
CA VAL A 250 -3.15 -10.64 -3.00
C VAL A 250 -4.38 -10.36 -2.13
N ALA A 251 -4.27 -10.57 -0.82
CA ALA A 251 -5.39 -10.36 0.10
C ALA A 251 -5.88 -8.90 0.10
N LEU A 252 -4.96 -7.94 0.19
CA LEU A 252 -5.29 -6.52 0.16
C LEU A 252 -5.83 -6.07 -1.22
N GLY A 253 -5.30 -6.64 -2.31
CA GLY A 253 -5.81 -6.42 -3.66
C GLY A 253 -7.26 -6.87 -3.83
N ILE A 254 -7.61 -8.06 -3.29
CA ILE A 254 -8.99 -8.55 -3.27
C ILE A 254 -9.89 -7.62 -2.46
N LEU A 255 -9.46 -7.22 -1.25
CA LEU A 255 -10.23 -6.30 -0.40
C LEU A 255 -10.44 -4.95 -1.08
N ALA A 256 -9.44 -4.40 -1.75
CA ALA A 256 -9.55 -3.16 -2.51
C ALA A 256 -10.54 -3.28 -3.67
N TYR A 257 -10.54 -4.42 -4.38
CA TYR A 257 -11.47 -4.71 -5.47
C TYR A 257 -12.91 -4.82 -4.95
N VAL A 258 -13.15 -5.62 -3.93
CA VAL A 258 -14.49 -5.81 -3.37
C VAL A 258 -15.03 -4.49 -2.79
N SER A 259 -14.20 -3.72 -2.07
CA SER A 259 -14.63 -2.45 -1.46
C SER A 259 -14.90 -1.34 -2.49
N SER A 260 -14.38 -1.47 -3.71
CA SER A 260 -14.62 -0.53 -4.82
C SER A 260 -15.79 -0.89 -5.73
N HIS A 261 -16.51 -1.99 -5.45
CA HIS A 261 -17.69 -2.40 -6.20
C HIS A 261 -18.91 -2.36 -5.30
N ILE A 262 -19.90 -1.54 -5.66
CA ILE A 262 -21.06 -1.29 -4.80
C ILE A 262 -21.86 -2.56 -4.51
N GLU A 263 -21.97 -3.46 -5.48
CA GLU A 263 -22.68 -4.75 -5.36
C GLU A 263 -21.95 -5.71 -4.41
N PHE A 264 -20.63 -5.88 -4.57
CA PHE A 264 -19.84 -6.73 -3.69
C PHE A 264 -19.74 -6.16 -2.28
N ALA A 265 -19.55 -4.85 -2.14
CA ALA A 265 -19.53 -4.18 -0.84
C ALA A 265 -20.88 -4.35 -0.11
N ALA A 266 -22.00 -4.24 -0.83
CA ALA A 266 -23.33 -4.48 -0.27
C ALA A 266 -23.53 -5.94 0.14
N TYR A 267 -23.17 -6.89 -0.73
CA TYR A 267 -23.31 -8.33 -0.47
C TYR A 267 -22.50 -8.78 0.75
N LEU A 268 -21.25 -8.31 0.88
CA LEU A 268 -20.38 -8.67 2.00
C LEU A 268 -20.60 -7.83 3.26
N ASN A 269 -21.50 -6.84 3.21
CA ASN A 269 -21.72 -5.90 4.31
C ASN A 269 -20.44 -5.17 4.74
N ILE A 270 -19.67 -4.66 3.79
CA ILE A 270 -18.48 -3.83 4.03
C ILE A 270 -18.66 -2.44 3.44
N MET A 271 -17.89 -1.47 3.91
CA MET A 271 -17.99 -0.09 3.42
C MET A 271 -17.59 0.02 1.95
N TYR A 272 -18.38 0.73 1.16
CA TYR A 272 -18.02 1.06 -0.21
C TYR A 272 -17.11 2.30 -0.23
N ILE A 273 -15.94 2.16 -0.87
CA ILE A 273 -14.91 3.20 -0.98
C ILE A 273 -14.71 3.54 -2.47
N PRO A 274 -15.34 4.62 -2.97
CA PRO A 274 -15.19 5.03 -4.36
C PRO A 274 -13.72 5.35 -4.68
N GLY A 275 -13.20 4.82 -5.78
CA GLY A 275 -11.83 5.07 -6.20
C GLY A 275 -10.81 4.11 -5.58
N SER A 276 -11.17 3.24 -4.64
CA SER A 276 -10.21 2.26 -4.11
C SER A 276 -9.82 1.19 -5.13
N GLU A 277 -10.50 1.10 -6.28
CA GLU A 277 -10.15 0.19 -7.37
C GLU A 277 -8.73 0.45 -7.90
N GLU A 278 -8.25 1.70 -7.83
CA GLU A 278 -6.90 2.04 -8.27
C GLU A 278 -5.82 1.34 -7.43
N LEU A 279 -6.12 0.98 -6.18
CA LEU A 279 -5.23 0.17 -5.33
C LEU A 279 -5.06 -1.25 -5.87
N VAL A 280 -6.03 -1.78 -6.63
CA VAL A 280 -5.91 -3.10 -7.27
C VAL A 280 -4.77 -3.09 -8.29
N VAL A 281 -4.62 -2.02 -9.06
CA VAL A 281 -3.48 -1.86 -10.00
C VAL A 281 -2.16 -1.86 -9.23
N PHE A 282 -2.10 -1.16 -8.10
CA PHE A 282 -0.92 -1.13 -7.25
C PHE A 282 -0.58 -2.52 -6.70
N PHE A 283 -1.54 -3.21 -6.11
CA PHE A 283 -1.31 -4.54 -5.53
C PHE A 283 -0.95 -5.58 -6.59
N CYS A 284 -1.55 -5.52 -7.78
CA CYS A 284 -1.16 -6.38 -8.90
C CYS A 284 0.27 -6.11 -9.38
N ALA A 285 0.78 -4.88 -9.35
CA ALA A 285 2.18 -4.60 -9.64
C ALA A 285 3.14 -5.00 -8.49
N PHE A 286 2.63 -5.09 -7.27
CA PHE A 286 3.39 -5.46 -6.08
C PHE A 286 3.60 -6.97 -5.91
N ILE A 287 2.67 -7.78 -6.40
CA ILE A 287 2.75 -9.25 -6.46
C ILE A 287 3.73 -9.66 -7.57
#